data_AF-A0AB39R7C2-F1
#
_entry.id   AF-A0AB39R7C2-F1
#
_cell.length_a   1.000
_cell.length_b   1.000
_cell.length_c   1.000
_cell.angle_alpha   90.00
_cell.angle_beta   90.00
_cell.angle_gamma   90.00
#
_symmetry.space_group_name_H-M   'P 1'
#
loop_
_entity.id
_entity.type
_entity.pdbx_description
1 polymer ?
#
loop_
_entity_poly.entity_id
_entity_poly.type
_entity_poly.pdbx_seq_one_letter_code
_entity_poly.pdbx_strand_id
1 'polypeptide(L)'
;MMNDYRPDAVLLMVAQWDTLPQKTAWDAPPRDLSDPVQRQRFTANLDQALNILSVRNTPVYLMNSTRIQDASGRAMNQLIEDAVHRHANVHLLNVRDQLCEASVCPTSIGGISVYDVTWHTTPAAEKRLGAWILNQMFQPGYRG
;
A
#
# COMPACT_ATOMS: atom_id res chain seq x y z
N MET A 1 -23.28 -6.00 -4.91
CA MET A 1 -22.20 -5.32 -4.16
C MET A 1 -21.10 -4.75 -5.06
N MET A 2 -20.34 -5.51 -5.87
CA MET A 2 -19.57 -4.93 -7.01
C MET A 2 -20.39 -4.89 -8.33
N ASN A 3 -21.53 -5.57 -8.39
CA ASN A 3 -22.35 -5.57 -9.61
C ASN A 3 -23.08 -4.26 -9.88
N ASP A 4 -23.30 -3.47 -8.83
CA ASP A 4 -24.09 -2.24 -8.83
C ASP A 4 -23.21 -0.99 -9.01
N TYR A 5 -21.92 -1.10 -8.66
CA TYR A 5 -20.91 -0.07 -8.82
C TYR A 5 -19.94 -0.46 -9.94
N ARG A 6 -19.72 0.43 -10.92
CA ARG A 6 -18.81 0.20 -12.05
C ARG A 6 -17.69 1.24 -12.02
N PRO A 7 -16.72 1.12 -11.11
CA PRO A 7 -15.60 2.06 -11.07
C PRO A 7 -14.73 1.92 -12.32
N ASP A 8 -14.22 3.04 -12.83
CA ASP A 8 -13.21 3.05 -13.90
C ASP A 8 -11.83 2.63 -13.38
N ALA A 9 -11.59 2.81 -12.08
CA ALA A 9 -10.40 2.40 -11.36
C ALA A 9 -10.69 2.26 -9.86
N VAL A 10 -9.91 1.43 -9.17
CA VAL A 10 -9.96 1.28 -7.71
C VAL A 10 -8.61 1.67 -7.12
N LEU A 11 -8.61 2.54 -6.11
CA LEU A 11 -7.45 2.76 -5.25
C LEU A 11 -7.62 1.93 -3.97
N LEU A 12 -6.71 1.00 -3.70
CA LEU A 12 -6.71 0.20 -2.47
C LEU A 12 -5.52 0.58 -1.59
N MET A 13 -5.84 1.16 -0.43
CA MET A 13 -4.89 1.57 0.61
C MET A 13 -4.94 0.56 1.75
N VAL A 14 -3.84 -0.18 1.94
CA VAL A 14 -3.63 -1.14 3.04
C VAL A 14 -2.27 -0.85 3.68
N ALA A 15 -1.79 -1.73 4.56
CA ALA A 15 -0.42 -1.78 5.11
C ALA A 15 -0.18 -1.10 6.46
N GLN A 16 -0.67 0.12 6.69
CA GLN A 16 -0.27 0.87 7.89
C GLN A 16 -0.60 0.14 9.20
N TRP A 17 -1.83 -0.37 9.32
CA TRP A 17 -2.29 -1.10 10.52
C TRP A 17 -2.03 -2.61 10.45
N ASP A 18 -1.88 -3.15 9.24
CA ASP A 18 -1.62 -4.56 8.99
C ASP A 18 -0.21 -5.00 9.40
N THR A 19 0.72 -4.04 9.49
CA THR A 19 2.10 -4.28 9.95
C THR A 19 2.22 -4.36 11.47
N LEU A 20 1.18 -4.01 12.23
CA LEU A 20 1.19 -4.13 13.69
C LEU A 20 0.82 -5.55 14.12
N PRO A 21 1.26 -6.00 15.31
CA PRO A 21 0.83 -7.29 15.85
C PRO A 21 -0.69 -7.34 16.02
N GLN A 22 -1.33 -8.34 15.40
CA GLN A 22 -2.76 -8.57 15.48
C GLN A 22 -3.05 -9.89 16.18
N LYS A 23 -4.10 -9.92 17.00
CA LYS A 23 -4.62 -11.18 17.56
C LYS A 23 -5.45 -11.89 16.51
N THR A 24 -5.13 -13.16 16.27
CA THR A 24 -5.88 -14.01 15.33
C THR A 24 -6.96 -14.85 16.02
N ALA A 25 -6.83 -15.04 17.33
CA ALA A 25 -7.81 -15.65 18.23
C ALA A 25 -7.70 -15.02 19.62
N TRP A 26 -8.71 -15.19 20.47
CA TRP A 26 -8.75 -14.57 21.80
C TRP A 26 -7.58 -15.01 22.71
N ASP A 27 -7.19 -16.26 22.59
CA ASP A 27 -6.14 -16.96 23.34
C ASP A 27 -4.77 -17.00 22.64
N ALA A 28 -4.68 -16.55 21.38
CA ALA A 28 -3.44 -16.52 20.64
C ALA A 28 -2.59 -15.28 20.97
N PRO A 29 -1.25 -15.40 21.05
CA PRO A 29 -0.38 -14.23 21.12
C PRO A 29 -0.53 -13.38 19.85
N PRO A 30 -0.43 -12.04 19.95
CA PRO A 30 -0.41 -11.17 18.78
C PRO A 30 0.76 -11.52 17.84
N ARG A 31 0.49 -11.54 16.55
CA ARG A 31 1.48 -11.83 15.50
C ARG A 31 1.43 -10.73 14.44
N ASP A 32 2.58 -10.33 13.95
CA ASP A 32 2.70 -9.40 12.82
C ASP A 32 3.06 -10.15 11.54
N LEU A 33 3.38 -9.43 10.47
CA LEU A 33 3.73 -10.03 9.18
C LEU A 33 5.13 -10.65 9.15
N SER A 34 5.89 -10.64 10.25
CA SER A 34 7.07 -11.49 10.36
C SER A 34 6.71 -12.95 10.63
N ASP A 35 5.50 -13.25 11.12
CA ASP A 35 4.99 -14.61 11.32
C ASP A 35 4.44 -15.21 10.00
N PRO A 36 4.89 -16.41 9.57
CA PRO A 36 4.43 -17.03 8.32
C PRO A 36 2.91 -17.25 8.23
N VAL A 37 2.23 -17.55 9.34
CA VAL A 37 0.78 -17.76 9.38
C VAL A 37 0.05 -16.46 9.08
N GLN A 38 0.49 -15.35 9.69
CA GLN A 38 -0.11 -14.04 9.45
C GLN A 38 0.16 -13.57 8.02
N ARG A 39 1.36 -13.82 7.46
CA ARG A 39 1.65 -13.56 6.04
C ARG A 39 0.70 -14.30 5.13
N GLN A 40 0.56 -15.62 5.32
CA GLN A 40 -0.33 -16.45 4.49
C GLN A 40 -1.76 -15.94 4.53
N ARG A 41 -2.27 -15.58 5.72
CA ARG A 41 -3.62 -15.04 5.89
C ARG A 41 -3.78 -13.70 5.18
N PHE A 42 -2.81 -12.79 5.34
CA PHE A 42 -2.83 -11.49 4.66
C PHE A 42 -2.83 -11.68 3.15
N THR A 43 -1.95 -12.54 2.61
CA THR A 43 -1.90 -12.87 1.18
C THR A 43 -3.23 -13.38 0.67
N ALA A 44 -3.85 -14.34 1.36
CA ALA A 44 -5.14 -14.90 0.95
C ALA A 44 -6.25 -13.84 0.91
N ASN A 45 -6.31 -12.98 1.93
CA ASN A 45 -7.28 -11.89 2.00
C ASN A 45 -7.02 -10.82 0.92
N LEU A 46 -5.76 -10.47 0.68
CA LEU A 46 -5.38 -9.50 -0.35
C LEU A 46 -5.73 -10.05 -1.73
N ASP A 47 -5.36 -11.29 -2.04
CA ASP A 47 -5.68 -11.93 -3.33
C ASP A 47 -7.20 -12.02 -3.54
N GLN A 48 -7.97 -12.37 -2.50
CA GLN A 48 -9.43 -12.36 -2.56
C GLN A 48 -9.98 -10.95 -2.84
N ALA A 49 -9.48 -9.94 -2.13
CA ALA A 49 -9.91 -8.54 -2.34
C ALA A 49 -9.59 -8.07 -3.75
N LEU A 50 -8.38 -8.34 -4.25
CA LEU A 50 -7.96 -7.98 -5.60
C LEU A 50 -8.84 -8.65 -6.66
N ASN A 51 -9.11 -9.94 -6.54
CA ASN A 51 -10.01 -10.65 -7.45
C ASN A 51 -11.41 -10.05 -7.50
N ILE A 52 -11.93 -9.59 -6.35
CA ILE A 52 -13.24 -8.92 -6.27
C ILE A 52 -13.17 -7.54 -6.93
N LEU A 53 -12.15 -6.75 -6.61
CA LEU A 53 -12.02 -5.36 -7.05
C LEU A 53 -11.64 -5.23 -8.53
N SER A 54 -10.93 -6.21 -9.07
CA SER A 54 -10.54 -6.25 -10.49
C SER A 54 -11.58 -6.94 -11.39
N VAL A 55 -12.77 -7.26 -10.86
CA VAL A 55 -13.88 -7.81 -11.66
C VAL A 55 -14.13 -6.89 -12.87
N ARG A 56 -14.43 -7.50 -14.03
CA ARG A 56 -14.63 -6.81 -15.32
C ARG A 56 -13.41 -6.04 -15.82
N ASN A 57 -12.20 -6.48 -15.47
CA ASN A 57 -10.96 -5.87 -15.92
C ASN A 57 -10.76 -4.43 -15.41
N THR A 58 -11.35 -4.12 -14.25
CA THR A 58 -11.15 -2.83 -13.58
C THR A 58 -9.71 -2.75 -13.06
N PRO A 59 -8.94 -1.69 -13.40
CA PRO A 59 -7.60 -1.52 -12.88
C PRO A 59 -7.63 -1.21 -11.37
N VAL A 60 -6.82 -1.92 -10.61
CA VAL A 60 -6.66 -1.72 -9.15
C VAL A 60 -5.27 -1.19 -8.88
N TYR A 61 -5.18 -0.09 -8.15
CA TYR A 61 -3.93 0.56 -7.79
C TYR A 61 -3.66 0.32 -6.31
N LEU A 62 -2.55 -0.36 -6.00
CA LEU A 62 -2.14 -0.70 -4.63
C LEU A 62 -1.06 0.24 -4.13
N MET A 63 -1.27 0.83 -2.96
CA MET A 63 -0.22 1.59 -2.27
C MET A 63 0.59 0.68 -1.36
N ASN A 64 1.92 0.82 -1.39
CA ASN A 64 2.82 0.17 -0.44
C ASN A 64 3.08 1.04 0.81
N SER A 65 3.75 0.47 1.81
CA SER A 65 4.04 1.10 3.10
C SER A 65 5.35 1.89 3.09
N THR A 66 5.36 3.04 3.75
CA THR A 66 6.59 3.75 4.11
C THR A 66 7.37 3.06 5.24
N ARG A 67 6.79 2.07 5.93
CA ARG A 67 7.46 1.34 7.01
C ARG A 67 8.45 0.34 6.42
N ILE A 68 9.74 0.67 6.50
CA ILE A 68 10.85 -0.14 5.97
C ILE A 68 11.89 -0.54 7.04
N GLN A 69 11.82 0.12 8.20
CA GLN A 69 12.77 -0.04 9.31
C GLN A 69 12.62 -1.41 9.99
N ASP A 70 11.39 -1.90 10.14
CA ASP A 70 11.09 -3.17 10.80
C ASP A 70 10.77 -4.31 9.82
N ALA A 71 10.89 -5.55 10.31
CA ALA A 71 10.71 -6.76 9.49
C ALA A 71 9.27 -6.92 8.97
N SER A 72 8.28 -6.48 9.74
CA SER A 72 6.86 -6.55 9.35
C SER A 72 6.54 -5.58 8.22
N GLY A 73 7.04 -4.35 8.28
CA GLY A 73 6.94 -3.36 7.20
C GLY A 73 7.61 -3.82 5.91
N ARG A 74 8.81 -4.41 5.99
CA ARG A 74 9.46 -5.02 4.82
C ARG A 74 8.66 -6.19 4.25
N ALA A 75 8.14 -7.07 5.10
CA ALA A 75 7.29 -8.18 4.68
C ALA A 75 6.02 -7.68 3.97
N MET A 76 5.38 -6.64 4.51
CA MET A 76 4.21 -6.02 3.87
C MET A 76 4.52 -5.48 2.47
N ASN A 77 5.61 -4.73 2.31
CA ASN A 77 6.02 -4.21 1.01
C ASN A 77 6.28 -5.34 0.00
N GLN A 78 6.95 -6.42 0.42
CA GLN A 78 7.15 -7.60 -0.42
C GLN A 78 5.82 -8.25 -0.83
N LEU A 79 4.89 -8.43 0.11
CA LEU A 79 3.58 -9.05 -0.17
C LEU A 79 2.76 -8.24 -1.19
N ILE A 80 2.86 -6.91 -1.14
CA ILE A 80 2.21 -6.01 -2.10
C ILE A 80 2.86 -6.13 -3.48
N GLU A 81 4.20 -6.07 -3.55
CA GLU A 81 4.95 -6.27 -4.80
C GLU A 81 4.62 -7.63 -5.43
N ASP A 82 4.60 -8.70 -4.64
CA ASP A 82 4.24 -10.03 -5.12
C ASP A 82 2.79 -10.10 -5.62
N ALA A 83 1.85 -9.41 -4.96
CA ALA A 83 0.45 -9.36 -5.41
C ALA A 83 0.31 -8.66 -6.76
N VAL A 84 1.02 -7.55 -6.97
CA VAL A 84 1.06 -6.87 -8.27
C VAL A 84 1.58 -7.81 -9.37
N HIS A 85 2.57 -8.65 -9.08
CA HIS A 85 3.06 -9.64 -10.03
C HIS A 85 2.09 -10.79 -10.32
N ARG A 86 1.25 -11.19 -9.34
CA ARG A 86 0.27 -12.27 -9.51
C ARG A 86 -1.00 -11.84 -10.25
N HIS A 87 -1.34 -10.56 -10.25
CA HIS A 87 -2.63 -10.06 -10.74
C HIS A 87 -2.46 -9.05 -11.89
N ALA A 88 -2.87 -9.44 -13.10
CA ALA A 88 -2.58 -8.68 -14.33
C ALA A 88 -3.18 -7.26 -14.39
N ASN A 89 -4.29 -7.00 -13.70
CA ASN A 89 -4.97 -5.71 -13.66
C ASN A 89 -4.64 -4.89 -12.40
N VAL A 90 -3.58 -5.26 -11.71
CA VAL A 90 -3.16 -4.61 -10.47
C VAL A 90 -1.86 -3.86 -10.73
N HIS A 91 -1.81 -2.62 -10.28
CA HIS A 91 -0.70 -1.70 -10.49
C HIS A 91 -0.14 -1.22 -9.16
N LEU A 92 1.18 -1.15 -9.04
CA LEU A 92 1.83 -0.61 -7.86
C LEU A 92 1.87 0.92 -7.91
N LEU A 93 1.28 1.57 -6.91
CA LEU A 93 1.59 2.94 -6.53
C LEU A 93 2.65 2.89 -5.42
N ASN A 94 3.91 3.00 -5.84
CA ASN A 94 5.05 2.91 -4.93
C ASN A 94 5.25 4.21 -4.12
N VAL A 95 4.37 4.41 -3.14
CA VAL A 95 4.39 5.57 -2.23
C VAL A 95 5.61 5.57 -1.33
N ARG A 96 6.16 4.40 -1.01
CA ARG A 96 7.47 4.26 -0.36
C ARG A 96 8.52 5.06 -1.13
N ASP A 97 8.68 4.83 -2.43
CA ASP A 97 9.72 5.51 -3.22
C ASP A 97 9.40 7.00 -3.47
N GLN A 98 8.16 7.43 -3.23
CA GLN A 98 7.81 8.85 -3.27
C GLN A 98 8.15 9.62 -1.99
N LEU A 99 8.33 8.91 -0.88
CA LEU A 99 8.53 9.48 0.45
C LEU A 99 9.85 9.06 1.10
N CYS A 100 10.49 8.02 0.59
CA CYS A 100 11.72 7.45 1.09
C CYS A 100 12.69 7.17 -0.07
N GLU A 101 13.98 7.33 0.19
CA GLU A 101 15.08 6.97 -0.72
C GLU A 101 15.85 5.80 -0.10
N ALA A 102 15.85 4.66 -0.79
CA ALA A 102 16.40 3.40 -0.28
C ALA A 102 15.86 3.04 1.12
N SER A 103 16.69 3.13 2.16
CA SER A 103 16.33 2.83 3.56
C SER A 103 16.09 4.07 4.43
N VAL A 104 16.05 5.27 3.83
CA VAL A 104 15.93 6.54 4.55
C VAL A 104 14.65 7.26 4.12
N CYS A 105 13.80 7.61 5.07
CA CYS A 105 12.63 8.45 4.83
C CYS A 105 12.93 9.88 5.32
N PRO A 106 13.33 10.80 4.43
CA PRO A 106 13.72 12.14 4.84
C PRO A 106 12.55 12.92 5.42
N THR A 107 12.84 13.83 6.35
CA THR A 107 11.83 14.73 6.93
C THR A 107 11.48 15.90 6.01
N SER A 108 12.22 16.10 4.91
CA SER A 108 11.96 17.14 3.91
C SER A 108 12.29 16.67 2.49
N ILE A 109 11.44 17.02 1.52
CA ILE A 109 11.64 16.73 0.09
C ILE A 109 11.34 18.01 -0.68
N GLY A 110 12.26 18.50 -1.51
CA GLY A 110 12.01 19.71 -2.32
C GLY A 110 11.62 20.95 -1.51
N GLY A 111 12.08 21.06 -0.26
CA GLY A 111 11.78 22.18 0.63
C GLY A 111 10.45 22.08 1.41
N ILE A 112 9.68 21.00 1.24
CA ILE A 112 8.47 20.76 2.05
C ILE A 112 8.75 19.76 3.16
N SER A 113 8.24 20.03 4.37
CA SER A 113 8.26 19.05 5.46
C SER A 113 7.39 17.85 5.09
N VAL A 114 7.95 16.64 5.14
CA VAL A 114 7.23 15.41 4.81
C VAL A 114 6.31 14.99 5.94
N TYR A 115 6.84 15.00 7.17
CA TYR A 115 6.15 14.50 8.35
C TYR A 115 5.88 15.62 9.37
N ASP A 116 4.82 15.45 10.15
CA ASP A 116 4.57 16.22 11.36
C ASP A 116 5.25 15.59 12.60
N VAL A 117 5.03 16.16 13.78
CA VAL A 117 5.63 15.69 15.04
C VAL A 117 5.15 14.29 15.47
N THR A 118 4.09 13.78 14.86
CA THR A 118 3.51 12.45 15.11
C THR A 118 3.85 11.44 14.02
N TRP A 119 4.73 11.82 13.07
CA TRP A 119 5.11 11.01 11.90
C TRP A 119 3.97 10.76 10.90
N HIS A 120 2.89 11.54 10.96
CA HIS A 120 1.92 11.60 9.86
C HIS A 120 2.41 12.54 8.77
N THR A 121 1.96 12.32 7.52
CA THR A 121 2.28 13.22 6.41
C THR A 121 1.71 14.60 6.68
N THR A 122 2.49 15.66 6.38
CA THR A 122 1.95 17.02 6.47
C THR A 122 0.96 17.30 5.34
N PRO A 123 0.06 18.30 5.46
CA PRO A 123 -0.85 18.67 4.37
C PRO A 123 -0.14 19.01 3.05
N ALA A 124 1.07 19.58 3.10
CA ALA A 124 1.86 19.88 1.91
C ALA A 124 2.38 18.59 1.24
N ALA A 125 2.83 17.62 2.03
CA ALA A 125 3.25 16.31 1.55
C ALA A 125 2.07 15.51 0.99
N GLU A 126 0.92 15.53 1.65
CA GLU A 126 -0.32 14.90 1.19
C GLU A 126 -0.77 15.49 -0.16
N LYS A 127 -0.73 16.81 -0.31
CA LYS A 127 -1.07 17.48 -1.58
C LYS A 127 -0.13 17.05 -2.71
N ARG A 128 1.18 16.98 -2.45
CA ARG A 128 2.17 16.49 -3.42
C ARG A 128 1.89 15.03 -3.79
N LEU A 129 1.68 14.17 -2.80
CA LEU A 129 1.46 12.75 -3.01
C LEU A 129 0.15 12.48 -3.76
N GLY A 130 -0.94 13.17 -3.39
CA GLY A 130 -2.22 13.06 -4.07
C GLY A 130 -2.14 13.47 -5.55
N ALA A 131 -1.43 14.55 -5.87
CA ALA A 131 -1.19 14.94 -7.26
C ALA A 131 -0.42 13.87 -8.04
N TRP A 132 0.61 13.28 -7.43
CA TRP A 132 1.35 12.17 -8.04
C TRP A 132 0.48 10.93 -8.24
N ILE A 133 -0.31 10.51 -7.23
CA ILE A 133 -1.22 9.36 -7.31
C ILE A 133 -2.19 9.54 -8.49
N LEU A 134 -2.83 10.70 -8.60
CA LEU A 134 -3.78 10.99 -9.68
C LEU A 134 -3.12 10.93 -11.05
N ASN A 135 -1.88 11.44 -11.19
CA ASN A 135 -1.13 11.34 -12.43
C ASN A 135 -0.80 9.89 -12.79
N GLN A 136 -0.40 9.06 -11.82
CA GLN A 136 -0.14 7.65 -12.04
C GLN A 136 -1.39 6.86 -12.45
N MET A 137 -2.54 7.20 -11.88
CA MET A 137 -3.80 6.48 -12.16
C MET A 137 -4.42 6.85 -13.51
N PHE A 138 -4.33 8.12 -13.93
CA PHE A 138 -5.16 8.62 -15.03
C PHE A 138 -4.40 9.28 -16.18
N GLN A 139 -3.07 9.45 -16.11
CA GLN A 139 -2.30 9.99 -17.23
C GLN A 139 -1.51 8.88 -17.95
N PRO A 140 -1.83 8.58 -19.23
CA PRO A 140 -1.07 7.61 -20.01
C PRO A 140 0.41 8.04 -20.16
N GLY A 141 1.34 7.21 -19.67
CA GLY A 141 2.78 7.36 -19.95
C GLY A 141 3.62 8.05 -18.89
N TYR A 142 3.08 8.40 -17.71
CA TYR A 142 3.89 8.97 -16.62
C TYR A 142 4.74 7.89 -15.94
N ARG A 143 5.91 7.58 -16.51
CA ARG A 143 6.99 6.89 -15.80
C ARG A 143 7.72 7.94 -14.96
N GLY A 144 7.40 7.98 -13.67
CA GLY A 144 8.11 8.80 -12.69
C GLY A 144 9.57 8.39 -12.56
#